data_AF-A0A1G0G3J2-F1
#
_entry.id   AF-A0A1G0G3J2-F1
#
_cell.length_a   1.000
_cell.length_b   1.000
_cell.length_c   1.000
_cell.angle_alpha   90.00
_cell.angle_beta   90.00
_cell.angle_gamma   90.00
#
_symmetry.space_group_name_H-M   'P 1'
#
loop_
_entity.id
_entity.type
_entity.pdbx_description
1 polymer ?
#
loop_
_entity_poly.entity_id
_entity_poly.type
_entity_poly.pdbx_seq_one_letter_code
_entity_poly.pdbx_strand_id
1 'polypeptide(L)'
;MFLNSYKHKIKTIEELAEIIGPFPRQKKIVMCHGVFDVVHPGHVRHLMYAKSKADLLITSLTADIHINKGHYRPHVPQNIRAANLAAFEMVDFVIIDKNSTPLININKLQPDFFAKGYEYSGTNKPIKTVEEENLLASYGGQILFTPGDIVYSSSKLINLAEPMIRLEKLATVMEIHNISINDLETCLNLDKNLTVHVIGDTIVDGIMQTNVIGGQIKTPTLSVHLEAQENYVGGAAIVAKHLKAAGVNVIFTTVLGEDELAQFVIQDLEQAGVITQIIVDKKRPTTYKNAVVANGYRLVKIDTLDNSSISDLIVNQLIEKIRITQADAVIFSDFRHGIFNKRTIEPLVSAIPNKCFKVADSQVASRWGNITEFKGFDLITPNEREARFALGDQDSGIRPLASNLYDQAQCETLILKLGERGLLTCLNNHHEALDSFVVIDSFVDRVVDAVGSGDALLAYATLALLKGYSPIVASIIGSMAAACECEIDGNIPITKEDVTKKILHLIDHNKYLFESSSAINNIPVNTESVKEL
;
A
#
# COMPACT_ATOMS: atom_id res chain seq x y z
N MET A 1 -39.49 4.63 -15.62
CA MET A 1 -40.81 4.03 -15.91
C MET A 1 -41.09 2.80 -15.03
N PHE A 2 -40.13 1.87 -14.82
CA PHE A 2 -40.31 0.65 -14.01
C PHE A 2 -40.53 0.85 -12.49
N LEU A 3 -39.78 1.77 -11.85
CA LEU A 3 -39.91 2.00 -10.39
C LEU A 3 -41.27 2.60 -9.98
N ASN A 4 -41.99 3.23 -10.90
CA ASN A 4 -43.33 3.77 -10.62
C ASN A 4 -44.37 2.67 -10.37
N SER A 5 -44.14 1.45 -10.84
CA SER A 5 -45.07 0.32 -10.65
C SER A 5 -45.27 -0.04 -9.18
N TYR A 6 -44.27 0.21 -8.32
CA TYR A 6 -44.31 -0.11 -6.89
C TYR A 6 -44.60 1.09 -5.98
N LYS A 7 -44.82 2.27 -6.58
CA LYS A 7 -45.10 3.52 -5.84
C LYS A 7 -46.34 3.41 -4.94
N HIS A 8 -47.29 2.54 -5.30
CA HIS A 8 -48.49 2.29 -4.51
C HIS A 8 -48.21 1.74 -3.10
N LYS A 9 -47.05 1.12 -2.86
CA LYS A 9 -46.61 0.66 -1.53
C LYS A 9 -45.91 1.74 -0.72
N ILE A 10 -45.44 2.82 -1.35
CA ILE A 10 -44.77 3.92 -0.66
C ILE A 10 -45.86 4.88 -0.16
N LYS A 11 -45.97 5.01 1.17
CA LYS A 11 -47.02 5.79 1.83
C LYS A 11 -46.44 6.82 2.79
N THR A 12 -47.18 7.91 2.96
CA THR A 12 -47.00 8.78 4.13
C THR A 12 -47.53 8.09 5.38
N ILE A 13 -47.12 8.59 6.55
CA ILE A 13 -47.58 7.98 7.80
C ILE A 13 -49.07 8.21 8.03
N GLU A 14 -49.60 9.35 7.61
CA GLU A 14 -51.02 9.68 7.67
C GLU A 14 -51.85 8.71 6.82
N GLU A 15 -51.48 8.52 5.54
CA GLU A 15 -52.14 7.55 4.66
C GLU A 15 -52.06 6.12 5.23
N LEU A 16 -50.91 5.74 5.79
CA LEU A 16 -50.75 4.40 6.31
C LEU A 16 -51.58 4.17 7.58
N ALA A 17 -51.68 5.17 8.46
CA ALA A 17 -52.53 5.10 9.65
C ALA A 17 -54.02 4.91 9.28
N GLU A 18 -54.49 5.56 8.21
CA GLU A 18 -55.84 5.36 7.67
C GLU A 18 -56.03 3.94 7.10
N ILE A 19 -55.04 3.41 6.37
CA ILE A 19 -55.10 2.08 5.75
C ILE A 19 -55.15 0.97 6.81
N ILE A 20 -54.35 1.10 7.88
CA ILE A 20 -54.20 0.03 8.88
C ILE A 20 -55.21 0.14 10.04
N GLY A 21 -55.80 1.32 10.25
CA GLY A 21 -56.75 1.59 11.32
C GLY A 21 -56.13 1.65 12.73
N PRO A 22 -56.91 2.04 13.75
CA PRO A 22 -56.43 2.17 15.12
C PRO A 22 -56.08 0.81 15.74
N PHE A 23 -55.16 0.82 16.70
CA PHE A 23 -54.84 -0.34 17.52
C PHE A 23 -55.81 -0.42 18.74
N PRO A 24 -56.23 -1.61 19.21
CA PRO A 24 -55.93 -2.94 18.67
C PRO A 24 -56.76 -3.28 17.42
N ARG A 25 -56.20 -4.11 16.54
CA ARG A 25 -56.77 -4.45 15.23
C ARG A 25 -56.70 -5.96 14.96
N GLN A 26 -57.52 -6.44 14.01
CA GLN A 26 -57.59 -7.88 13.69
C GLN A 26 -56.36 -8.38 12.93
N LYS A 27 -55.82 -7.59 11.99
CA LYS A 27 -54.60 -7.91 11.24
C LYS A 27 -53.38 -7.43 12.01
N LYS A 28 -52.47 -8.34 12.32
CA LYS A 28 -51.21 -8.02 13.01
C LYS A 28 -50.25 -7.32 12.08
N ILE A 29 -49.52 -6.36 12.63
CA ILE A 29 -48.57 -5.53 11.89
C ILE A 29 -47.19 -5.63 12.50
N VAL A 30 -46.20 -5.86 11.65
CA VAL A 30 -44.79 -5.75 12.01
C VAL A 30 -44.16 -4.55 11.32
N MET A 31 -43.34 -3.80 12.06
CA MET A 31 -42.57 -2.69 11.54
C MET A 31 -41.07 -2.98 11.65
N CYS A 32 -40.34 -2.81 10.56
CA CYS A 32 -38.86 -2.82 10.52
C CYS A 32 -38.38 -1.39 10.30
N HIS A 33 -37.30 -0.98 10.98
CA HIS A 33 -36.68 0.34 10.73
C HIS A 33 -35.18 0.22 10.47
N GLY A 34 -34.66 0.99 9.51
CA GLY A 34 -33.23 0.99 9.21
C GLY A 34 -32.83 1.95 8.10
N VAL A 35 -31.53 1.99 7.82
CA VAL A 35 -30.99 2.81 6.72
C VAL A 35 -31.23 2.14 5.37
N PHE A 36 -31.08 0.81 5.26
CA PHE A 36 -31.24 0.06 4.01
C PHE A 36 -30.49 0.67 2.82
N ASP A 37 -29.25 1.12 3.06
CA ASP A 37 -28.42 1.82 2.06
C ASP A 37 -28.21 0.94 0.81
N VAL A 38 -27.64 -0.24 1.03
CA VAL A 38 -27.59 -1.33 0.06
C VAL A 38 -28.28 -2.54 0.68
N VAL A 39 -29.34 -3.03 0.04
CA VAL A 39 -30.07 -4.23 0.47
C VAL A 39 -29.24 -5.46 0.12
N HIS A 40 -29.08 -6.37 1.07
CA HIS A 40 -28.29 -7.60 0.92
C HIS A 40 -29.08 -8.79 1.49
N PRO A 41 -28.64 -10.06 1.30
CA PRO A 41 -29.40 -11.24 1.73
C PRO A 41 -29.80 -11.25 3.22
N GLY A 42 -29.06 -10.54 4.08
CA GLY A 42 -29.40 -10.37 5.50
C GLY A 42 -30.67 -9.56 5.70
N HIS A 43 -30.78 -8.41 5.04
CA HIS A 43 -32.01 -7.61 5.03
C HIS A 43 -33.20 -8.41 4.47
N VAL A 44 -33.00 -9.16 3.38
CA VAL A 44 -34.05 -9.99 2.79
C VAL A 44 -34.56 -11.04 3.79
N ARG A 45 -33.67 -11.78 4.45
CA ARG A 45 -34.03 -12.75 5.49
C ARG A 45 -34.71 -12.11 6.69
N HIS A 46 -34.20 -10.96 7.15
CA HIS A 46 -34.80 -10.18 8.24
C HIS A 46 -36.25 -9.80 7.93
N LEU A 47 -36.50 -9.23 6.74
CA LEU A 47 -37.83 -8.83 6.28
C LEU A 47 -38.75 -10.04 6.07
N MET A 48 -38.27 -11.13 5.49
CA MET A 48 -39.03 -12.38 5.33
C MET A 48 -39.45 -12.96 6.69
N TYR A 49 -38.54 -13.00 7.66
CA TYR A 49 -38.85 -13.47 9.01
C TYR A 49 -39.86 -12.55 9.69
N ALA A 50 -39.67 -11.23 9.63
CA ALA A 50 -40.61 -10.26 10.17
C ALA A 50 -42.02 -10.48 9.60
N LYS A 51 -42.14 -10.55 8.26
CA LYS A 51 -43.41 -10.83 7.57
C LYS A 51 -44.04 -12.16 8.01
N SER A 52 -43.27 -13.19 8.33
CA SER A 52 -43.83 -14.47 8.81
C SER A 52 -44.56 -14.38 10.17
N LYS A 53 -44.41 -13.28 10.92
CA LYS A 53 -44.99 -13.11 12.26
C LYS A 53 -46.22 -12.20 12.28
N ALA A 54 -46.55 -11.56 11.17
CA ALA A 54 -47.62 -10.58 11.06
C ALA A 54 -48.29 -10.61 9.69
N ASP A 55 -49.54 -10.14 9.61
CA ASP A 55 -50.28 -10.08 8.36
C ASP A 55 -49.72 -9.00 7.41
N LEU A 56 -49.17 -7.91 7.97
CA LEU A 56 -48.59 -6.79 7.21
C LEU A 56 -47.19 -6.43 7.72
N LEU A 57 -46.25 -6.22 6.81
CA LEU A 57 -44.90 -5.70 7.04
C LEU A 57 -44.78 -4.27 6.51
N ILE A 58 -44.48 -3.37 7.43
CA ILE A 58 -44.16 -1.97 7.15
C ILE A 58 -42.65 -1.79 7.29
N THR A 59 -41.98 -1.34 6.23
CA THR A 59 -40.55 -0.98 6.30
C THR A 59 -40.39 0.53 6.36
N SER A 60 -39.83 1.02 7.46
CA SER A 60 -39.50 2.42 7.66
C SER A 60 -38.01 2.64 7.36
N LEU A 61 -37.69 3.54 6.43
CA LEU A 61 -36.31 3.88 6.11
C LEU A 61 -35.95 5.28 6.61
N THR A 62 -34.76 5.42 7.19
CA THR A 62 -34.24 6.72 7.63
C THR A 62 -34.01 7.66 6.43
N ALA A 63 -34.52 8.89 6.49
CA ALA A 63 -34.29 9.92 5.47
C ALA A 63 -32.80 10.31 5.35
N ASP A 64 -32.40 10.78 4.16
CA ASP A 64 -30.99 11.07 3.82
C ASP A 64 -30.32 12.03 4.82
N ILE A 65 -31.04 13.05 5.27
CA ILE A 65 -30.57 14.09 6.22
C ILE A 65 -30.17 13.55 7.61
N HIS A 66 -30.58 12.33 7.97
CA HIS A 66 -30.30 11.74 9.29
C HIS A 66 -29.25 10.64 9.26
N ILE A 67 -28.62 10.39 8.11
CA ILE A 67 -27.61 9.34 7.93
C ILE A 67 -26.22 9.95 8.04
N ASN A 68 -25.65 9.91 9.25
CA ASN A 68 -24.35 10.54 9.54
C ASN A 68 -23.21 9.53 9.79
N LYS A 69 -23.47 8.22 9.60
CA LYS A 69 -22.50 7.15 9.89
C LYS A 69 -21.84 6.63 8.61
N GLY A 70 -20.58 7.03 8.39
CA GLY A 70 -19.72 6.59 7.28
C GLY A 70 -19.47 7.69 6.27
N HIS A 71 -18.24 7.78 5.74
CA HIS A 71 -17.89 8.73 4.67
C HIS A 71 -18.75 8.47 3.42
N TYR A 72 -19.28 9.53 2.80
CA TYR A 72 -20.11 9.49 1.59
C TYR A 72 -21.45 8.74 1.69
N ARG A 73 -22.01 8.58 2.89
CA ARG A 73 -23.30 7.90 3.09
C ARG A 73 -24.47 8.88 3.24
N PRO A 74 -25.67 8.54 2.74
CA PRO A 74 -26.00 7.30 2.03
C PRO A 74 -25.50 7.29 0.58
N HIS A 75 -25.13 6.11 0.08
CA HIS A 75 -24.75 5.95 -1.34
C HIS A 75 -25.98 5.90 -2.25
N VAL A 76 -27.10 5.40 -1.73
CA VAL A 76 -28.35 5.32 -2.48
C VAL A 76 -29.35 6.35 -1.92
N PRO A 77 -29.81 7.32 -2.72
CA PRO A 77 -30.78 8.32 -2.30
C PRO A 77 -32.08 7.68 -1.77
N GLN A 78 -32.71 8.31 -0.77
CA GLN A 78 -33.89 7.77 -0.06
C GLN A 78 -35.02 7.30 -0.97
N ASN A 79 -35.27 7.99 -2.08
CA ASN A 79 -36.34 7.62 -3.01
C ASN A 79 -36.06 6.29 -3.73
N ILE A 80 -34.79 6.03 -4.05
CA ILE A 80 -34.37 4.78 -4.68
C ILE A 80 -34.37 3.65 -3.64
N ARG A 81 -33.91 3.91 -2.41
CA ARG A 81 -34.01 2.94 -1.30
C ARG A 81 -35.46 2.53 -1.04
N ALA A 82 -36.38 3.50 -1.01
CA ALA A 82 -37.80 3.27 -0.83
C ALA A 82 -38.39 2.38 -1.94
N ALA A 83 -38.04 2.68 -3.19
CA ALA A 83 -38.51 1.91 -4.34
C ALA A 83 -37.95 0.47 -4.35
N ASN A 84 -36.68 0.29 -3.97
CA ASN A 84 -36.07 -1.04 -3.83
C ASN A 84 -36.78 -1.88 -2.78
N LEU A 85 -37.10 -1.30 -1.62
CA LEU A 85 -37.85 -1.99 -0.57
C LEU A 85 -39.27 -2.32 -1.02
N ALA A 86 -39.94 -1.40 -1.73
CA ALA A 86 -41.29 -1.61 -2.25
C ALA A 86 -41.35 -2.73 -3.31
N ALA A 87 -40.26 -2.96 -4.04
CA ALA A 87 -40.20 -4.04 -5.02
C ALA A 87 -40.23 -5.44 -4.40
N PHE A 88 -39.86 -5.59 -3.12
CA PHE A 88 -39.92 -6.89 -2.46
C PHE A 88 -41.36 -7.35 -2.22
N GLU A 89 -41.62 -8.62 -2.52
CA GLU A 89 -42.95 -9.23 -2.36
C GLU A 89 -43.42 -9.19 -0.90
N MET A 90 -42.54 -9.51 0.05
CA MET A 90 -42.88 -9.57 1.47
C MET A 90 -43.17 -8.19 2.12
N VAL A 91 -42.79 -7.09 1.48
CA VAL A 91 -43.00 -5.73 2.00
C VAL A 91 -44.33 -5.19 1.49
N ASP A 92 -45.26 -4.91 2.39
CA ASP A 92 -46.58 -4.35 2.02
C ASP A 92 -46.51 -2.84 1.87
N PHE A 93 -45.83 -2.15 2.80
CA PHE A 93 -45.72 -0.71 2.78
C PHE A 93 -44.31 -0.23 3.14
N VAL A 94 -43.93 0.92 2.56
CA VAL A 94 -42.65 1.59 2.82
C VAL A 94 -42.92 3.04 3.22
N ILE A 95 -42.26 3.49 4.29
CA ILE A 95 -42.30 4.90 4.74
C ILE A 95 -40.88 5.46 4.77
N ILE A 96 -40.72 6.69 4.26
CA ILE A 96 -39.51 7.49 4.48
C ILE A 96 -39.67 8.27 5.78
N ASP A 97 -38.92 7.87 6.80
CA ASP A 97 -38.94 8.50 8.12
C ASP A 97 -38.11 9.77 8.12
N LYS A 98 -38.81 10.90 8.25
CA LYS A 98 -38.21 12.24 8.32
C LYS A 98 -37.65 12.58 9.71
N ASN A 99 -37.67 11.64 10.64
CA ASN A 99 -37.11 11.80 11.98
C ASN A 99 -35.84 10.98 12.14
N SER A 100 -35.01 11.34 13.12
CA SER A 100 -33.76 10.64 13.43
C SER A 100 -33.96 9.31 14.17
N THR A 101 -35.18 9.04 14.65
CA THR A 101 -35.59 7.80 15.32
C THR A 101 -37.03 7.40 14.92
N PRO A 102 -37.37 6.11 14.95
CA PRO A 102 -38.69 5.63 14.56
C PRO A 102 -39.80 5.88 15.58
N LEU A 103 -39.51 6.52 16.72
CA LEU A 103 -40.44 6.63 17.86
C LEU A 103 -41.77 7.29 17.49
N ILE A 104 -41.73 8.36 16.70
CA ILE A 104 -42.95 9.04 16.24
C ILE A 104 -43.79 8.11 15.37
N ASN A 105 -43.14 7.32 14.51
CA ASN A 105 -43.83 6.39 13.64
C ASN A 105 -44.42 5.21 14.41
N ILE A 106 -43.69 4.69 15.40
CA ILE A 106 -44.18 3.64 16.31
C ILE A 106 -45.40 4.16 17.10
N ASN A 107 -45.33 5.38 17.63
CA ASN A 107 -46.43 5.95 18.43
C ASN A 107 -47.70 6.19 17.60
N LYS A 108 -47.56 6.62 16.34
CA LYS A 108 -48.70 6.85 15.45
C LYS A 108 -49.29 5.57 14.88
N LEU A 109 -48.46 4.62 14.43
CA LEU A 109 -48.92 3.41 13.77
C LEU A 109 -49.27 2.29 14.74
N GLN A 110 -48.70 2.31 15.95
CA GLN A 110 -48.87 1.29 16.98
C GLN A 110 -48.79 -0.14 16.42
N PRO A 111 -47.64 -0.56 15.85
CA PRO A 111 -47.48 -1.91 15.33
C PRO A 111 -47.51 -2.94 16.46
N ASP A 112 -48.08 -4.12 16.19
CA ASP A 112 -48.08 -5.26 17.11
C ASP A 112 -46.64 -5.73 17.40
N PHE A 113 -45.79 -5.68 16.37
CA PHE A 113 -44.38 -6.06 16.47
C PHE A 113 -43.45 -5.00 15.89
N PHE A 114 -42.33 -4.75 16.57
CA PHE A 114 -41.21 -4.00 16.01
C PHE A 114 -40.00 -4.92 15.86
N ALA A 115 -39.58 -5.17 14.62
CA ALA A 115 -38.54 -6.14 14.34
C ALA A 115 -37.15 -5.49 14.29
N LYS A 116 -36.19 -6.07 15.03
CA LYS A 116 -34.76 -5.71 15.00
C LYS A 116 -33.88 -6.94 14.76
N GLY A 117 -32.65 -6.71 14.28
CA GLY A 117 -31.64 -7.76 14.12
C GLY A 117 -31.24 -8.40 15.45
N TYR A 118 -30.77 -9.65 15.42
CA TYR A 118 -30.35 -10.38 16.61
C TYR A 118 -29.20 -9.68 17.35
N GLU A 119 -28.37 -8.89 16.65
CA GLU A 119 -27.27 -8.14 17.26
C GLU A 119 -27.72 -7.13 18.34
N TYR A 120 -29.03 -6.84 18.43
CA TYR A 120 -29.62 -5.93 19.42
C TYR A 120 -30.22 -6.64 20.64
N SER A 121 -30.12 -7.97 20.76
CA SER A 121 -30.72 -8.75 21.87
C SER A 121 -29.80 -8.96 23.09
N GLY A 122 -28.58 -8.42 23.08
CA GLY A 122 -27.57 -8.60 24.14
C GLY A 122 -27.83 -7.82 25.45
N THR A 123 -27.05 -8.11 26.49
CA THR A 123 -27.19 -7.51 27.84
C THR A 123 -26.89 -6.00 27.90
N ASN A 124 -26.10 -5.47 26.96
CA ASN A 124 -25.87 -4.03 26.78
C ASN A 124 -26.71 -3.51 25.59
N LYS A 125 -28.02 -3.35 25.79
CA LYS A 125 -28.91 -2.79 24.77
C LYS A 125 -28.59 -1.30 24.55
N PRO A 126 -28.47 -0.81 23.29
CA PRO A 126 -28.36 0.61 23.03
C PRO A 126 -29.56 1.38 23.60
N ILE A 127 -29.33 2.60 24.11
CA ILE A 127 -30.36 3.47 24.72
C ILE A 127 -31.61 3.59 23.82
N LYS A 128 -31.41 3.75 22.50
CA LYS A 128 -32.48 3.82 21.51
C LYS A 128 -33.39 2.59 21.49
N THR A 129 -32.84 1.39 21.68
CA THR A 129 -33.63 0.14 21.72
C THR A 129 -34.48 0.07 22.98
N VAL A 130 -34.00 0.60 24.11
CA VAL A 130 -34.76 0.66 25.36
C VAL A 130 -35.93 1.63 25.24
N GLU A 131 -35.73 2.79 24.60
CA GLU A 131 -36.80 3.76 24.33
C GLU A 131 -37.91 3.19 23.44
N GLU A 132 -37.53 2.45 22.39
CA GLU A 132 -38.48 1.76 21.52
C GLU A 132 -39.27 0.67 22.26
N GLU A 133 -38.59 -0.15 23.09
CA GLU A 133 -39.23 -1.19 23.92
C GLU A 133 -40.24 -0.60 24.90
N ASN A 134 -39.87 0.49 25.60
CA ASN A 134 -40.76 1.17 26.54
C ASN A 134 -42.00 1.75 25.85
N LEU A 135 -41.83 2.32 24.65
CA LEU A 135 -42.94 2.86 23.87
C LEU A 135 -43.88 1.74 23.39
N LEU A 136 -43.34 0.63 22.88
CA LEU A 136 -44.13 -0.54 22.48
C LEU A 136 -44.95 -1.10 23.65
N ALA A 137 -44.31 -1.24 24.82
CA ALA A 137 -44.96 -1.75 26.03
C ALA A 137 -46.13 -0.87 26.50
N SER A 138 -46.09 0.46 26.26
CA SER A 138 -47.13 1.40 26.71
C SER A 138 -48.52 1.14 26.11
N TYR A 139 -48.59 0.49 24.93
CA TYR A 139 -49.84 0.12 24.28
C TYR A 139 -49.97 -1.39 24.01
N GLY A 140 -49.01 -2.20 24.46
CA GLY A 140 -49.04 -3.67 24.33
C GLY A 140 -48.37 -4.26 23.09
N GLY A 141 -47.64 -3.45 22.32
CA GLY A 141 -46.77 -3.94 21.25
C GLY A 141 -45.52 -4.64 21.78
N GLN A 142 -44.87 -5.44 20.95
CA GLN A 142 -43.70 -6.25 21.36
C GLN A 142 -42.51 -6.05 20.41
N ILE A 143 -41.30 -6.12 20.95
CA ILE A 143 -40.09 -6.19 20.13
C ILE A 143 -39.86 -7.63 19.67
N LEU A 144 -39.53 -7.81 18.39
CA LEU A 144 -39.20 -9.09 17.79
C LEU A 144 -37.74 -9.08 17.33
N PHE A 145 -36.95 -10.05 17.78
CA PHE A 145 -35.58 -10.23 17.27
C PHE A 145 -35.56 -11.32 16.21
N THR A 146 -35.07 -10.98 15.01
CA THR A 146 -34.93 -11.96 13.93
C THR A 146 -33.66 -12.79 14.13
N PRO A 147 -33.65 -14.11 13.88
CA PRO A 147 -32.49 -14.97 14.08
C PRO A 147 -31.24 -14.46 13.32
N GLY A 148 -30.10 -14.39 14.01
CA GLY A 148 -28.84 -13.91 13.45
C GLY A 148 -27.91 -15.06 13.11
N ASP A 149 -27.92 -15.50 11.85
CA ASP A 149 -26.73 -16.15 11.29
C ASP A 149 -25.80 -15.07 10.73
N ILE A 150 -24.49 -15.35 10.69
CA ILE A 150 -23.45 -14.42 10.24
C ILE A 150 -23.84 -13.83 8.87
N VAL A 151 -24.15 -12.53 8.81
CA VAL A 151 -24.34 -11.82 7.55
C VAL A 151 -23.57 -10.49 7.53
N TYR A 152 -22.80 -10.31 6.45
CA TYR A 152 -22.03 -9.11 6.12
C TYR A 152 -22.90 -7.84 6.21
N SER A 153 -22.44 -6.83 6.95
CA SER A 153 -23.05 -5.51 6.95
C SER A 153 -22.88 -4.83 5.58
N SER A 154 -23.77 -3.90 5.21
CA SER A 154 -23.61 -3.10 3.97
C SER A 154 -22.22 -2.45 3.89
N SER A 155 -21.64 -2.02 5.02
CA SER A 155 -20.28 -1.49 5.09
C SER A 155 -19.22 -2.52 4.68
N LYS A 156 -19.37 -3.78 5.07
CA LYS A 156 -18.45 -4.86 4.70
C LYS A 156 -18.60 -5.29 3.24
N LEU A 157 -19.79 -5.11 2.66
CA LEU A 157 -20.05 -5.33 1.22
C LEU A 157 -19.56 -4.18 0.33
N ILE A 158 -19.65 -2.94 0.81
CA ILE A 158 -19.11 -1.76 0.10
C ILE A 158 -17.57 -1.84 0.07
N ASN A 159 -16.95 -2.26 1.16
CA ASN A 159 -15.50 -2.45 1.24
C ASN A 159 -14.98 -3.68 0.47
N LEU A 160 -15.86 -4.51 -0.10
CA LEU A 160 -15.46 -5.64 -0.97
C LEU A 160 -15.22 -5.20 -2.43
N ALA A 161 -15.61 -3.98 -2.79
CA ALA A 161 -15.49 -3.43 -4.13
C ALA A 161 -15.02 -1.97 -4.08
N GLU A 162 -14.00 -1.66 -3.27
CA GLU A 162 -13.27 -0.42 -3.49
C GLU A 162 -12.71 -0.47 -4.92
N PRO A 163 -13.02 0.51 -5.78
CA PRO A 163 -12.39 0.58 -7.09
C PRO A 163 -10.88 0.56 -6.86
N MET A 164 -10.17 -0.30 -7.60
CA MET A 164 -8.72 -0.35 -7.55
C MET A 164 -8.16 0.87 -8.28
N ILE A 165 -8.39 2.07 -7.73
CA ILE A 165 -8.01 3.37 -8.30
C ILE A 165 -6.53 3.38 -8.65
N ARG A 166 -5.69 2.69 -7.86
CA ARG A 166 -4.26 2.51 -8.13
C ARG A 166 -3.97 1.86 -9.49
N LEU A 167 -4.79 0.88 -9.90
CA LEU A 167 -4.66 0.20 -11.19
C LEU A 167 -5.25 1.02 -12.34
N GLU A 168 -6.36 1.73 -12.11
CA GLU A 168 -6.92 2.65 -13.10
C GLU A 168 -5.95 3.80 -13.42
N LYS A 169 -5.32 4.36 -12.39
CA LYS A 169 -4.24 5.34 -12.53
C LYS A 169 -3.04 4.75 -13.28
N LEU A 170 -2.61 3.55 -12.93
CA LEU A 170 -1.51 2.88 -13.64
C LEU A 170 -1.85 2.70 -15.13
N ALA A 171 -3.05 2.21 -15.45
CA ALA A 171 -3.53 2.05 -16.82
C ALA A 171 -3.54 3.38 -17.58
N THR A 172 -4.00 4.46 -16.93
CA THR A 172 -4.01 5.82 -17.49
C THR A 172 -2.59 6.31 -17.78
N VAL A 173 -1.65 6.13 -16.84
CA VAL A 173 -0.24 6.49 -17.03
C VAL A 173 0.37 5.70 -18.18
N MET A 174 0.11 4.39 -18.24
CA MET A 174 0.59 3.54 -19.33
C MET A 174 0.04 3.98 -20.68
N GLU A 175 -1.26 4.29 -20.77
CA GLU A 175 -1.90 4.77 -22.00
C GLU A 175 -1.33 6.12 -22.47
N ILE A 176 -1.22 7.11 -21.59
CA ILE A 176 -0.67 8.44 -21.91
C ILE A 176 0.75 8.34 -22.47
N HIS A 177 1.56 7.41 -21.95
CA HIS A 177 2.96 7.24 -22.33
C HIS A 177 3.19 6.13 -23.35
N ASN A 178 2.13 5.56 -23.94
CA ASN A 178 2.19 4.46 -24.91
C ASN A 178 3.02 3.26 -24.41
N ILE A 179 2.90 2.93 -23.12
CA ILE A 179 3.55 1.78 -22.49
C ILE A 179 2.60 0.60 -22.52
N SER A 180 3.01 -0.47 -23.19
CA SER A 180 2.29 -1.74 -23.21
C SER A 180 2.76 -2.66 -22.08
N ILE A 181 1.93 -3.66 -21.77
CA ILE A 181 2.32 -4.75 -20.85
C ILE A 181 3.55 -5.49 -21.38
N ASN A 182 3.64 -5.65 -22.70
CA ASN A 182 4.78 -6.28 -23.35
C ASN A 182 6.07 -5.47 -23.11
N ASP A 183 6.02 -4.14 -22.99
CA ASP A 183 7.19 -3.34 -22.65
C ASP A 183 7.68 -3.64 -21.21
N LEU A 184 6.76 -3.87 -20.27
CA LEU A 184 7.10 -4.26 -18.91
C LEU A 184 7.72 -5.66 -18.86
N GLU A 185 7.17 -6.62 -19.61
CA GLU A 185 7.71 -7.98 -19.68
C GLU A 185 9.07 -8.02 -20.40
N THR A 186 9.19 -7.35 -21.54
CA THR A 186 10.44 -7.29 -22.31
C THR A 186 11.52 -6.49 -21.59
N CYS A 187 11.16 -5.54 -20.71
CA CYS A 187 12.09 -4.90 -19.79
C CYS A 187 12.78 -5.94 -18.88
N LEU A 188 12.05 -6.92 -18.34
CA LEU A 188 12.57 -7.96 -17.46
C LEU A 188 13.39 -9.06 -18.17
N ASN A 189 13.36 -9.11 -19.51
CA ASN A 189 14.20 -10.02 -20.30
C ASN A 189 15.65 -9.51 -20.35
N LEU A 190 16.40 -9.74 -19.29
CA LEU A 190 17.73 -9.17 -19.08
C LEU A 190 18.82 -9.93 -19.85
N ASP A 191 19.74 -9.18 -20.45
CA ASP A 191 20.90 -9.73 -21.14
C ASP A 191 21.96 -10.16 -20.13
N LYS A 192 22.38 -11.43 -20.19
CA LYS A 192 23.46 -11.98 -19.34
C LYS A 192 24.81 -11.31 -19.55
N ASN A 193 24.95 -10.44 -20.55
CA ASN A 193 26.18 -9.71 -20.84
C ASN A 193 26.26 -8.38 -20.07
N LEU A 194 25.14 -7.84 -19.59
CA LEU A 194 25.14 -6.62 -18.79
C LEU A 194 25.88 -6.86 -17.48
N THR A 195 26.78 -5.93 -17.15
CA THR A 195 27.60 -5.98 -15.95
C THR A 195 27.37 -4.74 -15.10
N VAL A 196 26.96 -4.95 -13.85
CA VAL A 196 26.74 -3.86 -12.89
C VAL A 196 27.77 -3.96 -11.78
N HIS A 197 28.45 -2.85 -11.50
CA HIS A 197 29.41 -2.73 -10.41
C HIS A 197 28.75 -2.02 -9.23
N VAL A 198 28.51 -2.73 -8.14
CA VAL A 198 27.96 -2.17 -6.91
C VAL A 198 29.10 -1.88 -5.94
N ILE A 199 29.11 -0.68 -5.37
CA ILE A 199 30.04 -0.27 -4.32
C ILE A 199 29.22 0.24 -3.14
N GLY A 200 29.51 -0.27 -1.95
CA GLY A 200 28.89 0.29 -0.76
C GLY A 200 29.11 -0.49 0.51
N ASP A 201 28.45 -0.01 1.56
CA ASP A 201 28.59 -0.54 2.91
C ASP A 201 27.84 -1.88 3.02
N THR A 202 28.53 -2.94 3.43
CA THR A 202 27.87 -4.22 3.76
C THR A 202 27.42 -4.22 5.21
N ILE A 203 26.22 -4.74 5.44
CA ILE A 203 25.64 -4.91 6.77
C ILE A 203 25.28 -6.39 6.93
N VAL A 204 25.55 -6.95 8.10
CA VAL A 204 24.95 -8.21 8.52
C VAL A 204 23.83 -7.88 9.50
N ASP A 205 22.60 -8.25 9.16
CA ASP A 205 21.44 -8.08 10.03
C ASP A 205 21.19 -9.38 10.80
N GLY A 206 21.30 -9.32 12.13
CA GLY A 206 21.06 -10.45 13.03
C GLY A 206 19.68 -10.39 13.67
N ILE A 207 19.03 -11.54 13.79
CA ILE A 207 17.81 -11.73 14.58
C ILE A 207 18.08 -12.81 15.62
N MET A 208 18.17 -12.40 16.88
CA MET A 208 18.22 -13.32 18.02
C MET A 208 16.82 -13.56 18.53
N GLN A 209 16.28 -14.76 18.27
CA GLN A 209 15.01 -15.21 18.84
C GLN A 209 15.24 -15.65 20.28
N THR A 210 14.51 -15.04 21.20
CA THR A 210 14.71 -15.22 22.63
C THR A 210 13.40 -15.39 23.38
N ASN A 211 13.45 -16.08 24.52
CA ASN A 211 12.35 -16.18 25.46
C ASN A 211 12.64 -15.40 26.74
N VAL A 212 11.68 -14.60 27.22
CA VAL A 212 11.85 -13.83 28.45
C VAL A 212 11.80 -14.78 29.66
N ILE A 213 12.91 -14.90 30.39
CA ILE A 213 13.01 -15.79 31.57
C ILE A 213 12.58 -15.06 32.85
N GLY A 214 12.72 -13.73 32.88
CA GLY A 214 12.32 -12.90 34.02
C GLY A 214 13.11 -11.59 34.11
N GLY A 215 12.65 -10.69 34.97
CA GLY A 215 13.27 -9.40 35.25
C GLY A 215 12.53 -8.75 36.41
N GLN A 216 13.27 -8.08 37.31
CA GLN A 216 12.81 -7.45 38.56
C GLN A 216 12.85 -8.28 39.86
N ILE A 217 14.05 -8.73 40.25
CA ILE A 217 14.39 -8.92 41.68
C ILE A 217 15.61 -8.07 42.10
N LYS A 218 16.59 -7.84 41.19
CA LYS A 218 17.83 -7.07 41.50
C LYS A 218 18.00 -5.77 40.70
N THR A 219 17.55 -5.73 39.45
CA THR A 219 17.58 -4.53 38.57
C THR A 219 16.34 -4.53 37.66
N PRO A 220 15.92 -3.38 37.12
CA PRO A 220 14.82 -3.28 36.15
C PRO A 220 15.27 -3.70 34.74
N THR A 221 16.00 -4.80 34.62
CA THR A 221 16.55 -5.31 33.35
C THR A 221 15.85 -6.62 32.99
N LEU A 222 15.59 -6.83 31.70
CA LEU A 222 15.04 -8.08 31.17
C LEU A 222 16.15 -9.11 31.00
N SER A 223 15.95 -10.32 31.53
CA SER A 223 16.76 -11.50 31.22
C SER A 223 16.06 -12.34 30.17
N VAL A 224 16.78 -12.65 29.10
CA VAL A 224 16.28 -13.44 27.97
C VAL A 224 17.15 -14.69 27.74
N HIS A 225 16.52 -15.78 27.31
CA HIS A 225 17.19 -17.01 26.88
C HIS A 225 17.30 -17.00 25.36
N LEU A 226 18.49 -17.20 24.80
CA LEU A 226 18.65 -17.36 23.36
C LEU A 226 18.11 -18.72 22.89
N GLU A 227 17.21 -18.71 21.92
CA GLU A 227 16.66 -19.92 21.31
C GLU A 227 17.27 -20.19 19.94
N ALA A 228 17.30 -19.17 19.10
CA ALA A 228 17.86 -19.24 17.76
C ALA A 228 18.49 -17.90 17.38
N GLN A 229 19.45 -17.96 16.46
CA GLN A 229 20.04 -16.77 15.85
C GLN A 229 20.12 -16.99 14.35
N GLU A 230 19.58 -16.04 13.61
CA GLU A 230 19.65 -16.00 12.15
C GLU A 230 20.36 -14.72 11.72
N ASN A 231 21.23 -14.83 10.72
CA ASN A 231 21.94 -13.69 10.16
C ASN A 231 21.60 -13.58 8.68
N TYR A 232 21.40 -12.35 8.22
CA TYR A 232 21.10 -12.00 6.83
C TYR A 232 22.14 -11.01 6.33
N VAL A 233 22.56 -11.18 5.08
CA VAL A 233 23.41 -10.19 4.42
C VAL A 233 22.53 -9.08 3.85
N GLY A 234 22.79 -7.85 4.25
CA GLY A 234 22.09 -6.63 3.88
C GLY A 234 23.04 -5.50 3.47
N GLY A 235 22.53 -4.27 3.47
CA GLY A 235 23.29 -3.13 2.98
C GLY A 235 23.46 -3.14 1.46
N ALA A 236 24.57 -2.65 0.95
CA ALA A 236 24.84 -2.64 -0.49
C ALA A 236 24.92 -4.06 -1.10
N ALA A 237 25.17 -5.07 -0.25
CA ALA A 237 25.22 -6.46 -0.68
C ALA A 237 23.85 -7.01 -1.12
N ILE A 238 22.73 -6.55 -0.52
CA ILE A 238 21.40 -7.01 -0.96
C ILE A 238 21.04 -6.44 -2.34
N VAL A 239 21.43 -5.19 -2.63
CA VAL A 239 21.32 -4.59 -3.98
C VAL A 239 22.07 -5.45 -5.01
N ALA A 240 23.29 -5.88 -4.69
CA ALA A 240 24.07 -6.76 -5.55
C ALA A 240 23.38 -8.12 -5.78
N LYS A 241 22.77 -8.69 -4.73
CA LYS A 241 22.02 -9.95 -4.82
C LYS A 241 20.73 -9.79 -5.64
N HIS A 242 19.98 -8.69 -5.51
CA HIS A 242 18.80 -8.42 -6.34
C HIS A 242 19.16 -8.35 -7.82
N LEU A 243 20.20 -7.60 -8.18
CA LEU A 243 20.68 -7.51 -9.56
C LEU A 243 21.09 -8.88 -10.10
N LYS A 244 21.77 -9.69 -9.27
CA LYS A 244 22.20 -11.02 -9.66
C LYS A 244 21.02 -11.97 -9.86
N ALA A 245 20.02 -11.91 -8.97
CA ALA A 245 18.77 -12.67 -9.06
C ALA A 245 17.89 -12.24 -10.24
N ALA A 246 17.94 -10.97 -10.64
CA ALA A 246 17.30 -10.46 -11.85
C ALA A 246 17.94 -11.07 -13.12
N GLY A 247 19.23 -11.40 -13.08
CA GLY A 247 19.90 -12.19 -14.13
C GLY A 247 21.06 -11.51 -14.84
N VAL A 248 21.63 -10.44 -14.27
CA VAL A 248 22.83 -9.75 -14.82
C VAL A 248 24.13 -10.19 -14.13
N ASN A 249 25.28 -9.86 -14.72
CA ASN A 249 26.56 -10.02 -14.03
C ASN A 249 26.72 -8.90 -13.01
N VAL A 250 27.18 -9.26 -11.81
CA VAL A 250 27.36 -8.31 -10.72
C VAL A 250 28.76 -8.45 -10.16
N ILE A 251 29.43 -7.32 -10.07
CA ILE A 251 30.70 -7.16 -9.35
C ILE A 251 30.38 -6.31 -8.11
N PHE A 252 30.79 -6.75 -6.94
CA PHE A 252 30.52 -6.05 -5.69
C PHE A 252 31.82 -5.72 -4.96
N THR A 253 32.08 -4.43 -4.73
CA THR A 253 33.23 -3.95 -3.96
C THR A 253 32.74 -3.37 -2.64
N THR A 254 33.34 -3.82 -1.54
CA THR A 254 32.98 -3.39 -0.19
C THR A 254 34.19 -3.44 0.74
N VAL A 255 34.04 -2.88 1.93
CA VAL A 255 35.02 -2.95 3.00
C VAL A 255 34.47 -3.83 4.12
N LEU A 256 35.21 -4.88 4.48
CA LEU A 256 34.86 -5.80 5.57
C LEU A 256 35.96 -5.82 6.63
N GLY A 257 35.60 -6.25 7.85
CA GLY A 257 36.56 -6.54 8.90
C GLY A 257 37.34 -7.84 8.64
N GLU A 258 38.22 -8.20 9.59
CA GLU A 258 38.89 -9.50 9.63
C GLU A 258 38.23 -10.36 10.74
N ASP A 259 37.00 -10.80 10.48
CA ASP A 259 36.16 -11.53 11.44
C ASP A 259 35.30 -12.63 10.79
N GLU A 260 34.61 -13.42 11.60
CA GLU A 260 33.74 -14.52 11.14
C GLU A 260 32.56 -14.01 10.30
N LEU A 261 32.08 -12.80 10.59
CA LEU A 261 31.00 -12.18 9.83
C LEU A 261 31.44 -11.81 8.41
N ALA A 262 32.69 -11.38 8.22
CA ALA A 262 33.25 -11.17 6.89
C ALA A 262 33.25 -12.46 6.07
N GLN A 263 33.61 -13.60 6.68
CA GLN A 263 33.57 -14.90 6.01
C GLN A 263 32.16 -15.34 5.65
N PHE A 264 31.20 -15.12 6.56
CA PHE A 264 29.77 -15.35 6.29
C PHE A 264 29.29 -14.54 5.08
N VAL A 265 29.62 -13.24 5.02
CA VAL A 265 29.26 -12.37 3.88
C VAL A 265 29.85 -12.88 2.58
N ILE A 266 31.13 -13.26 2.56
CA ILE A 266 31.81 -13.76 1.36
C ILE A 266 31.11 -15.04 0.85
N GLN A 267 30.82 -15.98 1.75
CA GLN A 267 30.16 -17.24 1.39
C GLN A 267 28.74 -17.03 0.85
N ASP A 268 27.94 -16.15 1.48
CA ASP A 268 26.59 -15.83 1.01
C ASP A 268 26.60 -15.20 -0.39
N LEU A 269 27.53 -14.27 -0.65
CA LEU A 269 27.68 -13.63 -1.96
C LEU A 269 28.18 -14.59 -3.04
N GLU A 270 29.10 -15.50 -2.70
CA GLU A 270 29.55 -16.56 -3.60
C GLU A 270 28.40 -17.52 -3.97
N GLN A 271 27.57 -17.90 -2.99
CA GLN A 271 26.37 -18.73 -3.22
C GLN A 271 25.34 -18.02 -4.10
N ALA A 272 25.19 -16.70 -3.96
CA ALA A 272 24.36 -15.89 -4.85
C ALA A 272 24.97 -15.73 -6.26
N GLY A 273 26.25 -16.07 -6.45
CA GLY A 273 26.97 -15.94 -7.73
C GLY A 273 27.42 -14.51 -8.04
N VAL A 274 27.57 -13.66 -7.01
CA VAL A 274 28.11 -12.30 -7.12
C VAL A 274 29.64 -12.36 -7.12
N ILE A 275 30.28 -11.64 -8.04
CA ILE A 275 31.74 -11.55 -8.09
C ILE A 275 32.18 -10.50 -7.06
N THR A 276 32.94 -10.90 -6.05
CA THR A 276 33.31 -9.99 -4.96
C THR A 276 34.73 -9.43 -5.13
N GLN A 277 34.89 -8.15 -4.76
CA GLN A 277 36.17 -7.45 -4.67
C GLN A 277 36.29 -6.87 -3.26
N ILE A 278 36.58 -7.73 -2.28
CA ILE A 278 36.63 -7.35 -0.87
C ILE A 278 37.93 -6.61 -0.54
N ILE A 279 37.79 -5.50 0.19
CA ILE A 279 38.90 -4.81 0.84
C ILE A 279 38.78 -5.07 2.34
N VAL A 280 39.85 -5.57 2.96
CA VAL A 280 39.87 -5.89 4.40
C VAL A 280 40.44 -4.73 5.18
N ASP A 281 39.69 -4.22 6.16
CA ASP A 281 40.17 -3.25 7.15
C ASP A 281 40.23 -3.88 8.54
N LYS A 282 41.45 -4.24 8.96
CA LYS A 282 41.72 -4.90 10.26
C LYS A 282 41.38 -4.03 11.47
N LYS A 283 41.12 -2.73 11.30
CA LYS A 283 40.86 -1.80 12.40
C LYS A 283 39.38 -1.62 12.69
N ARG A 284 38.48 -2.11 11.82
CA ARG A 284 37.03 -2.03 12.02
C ARG A 284 36.41 -3.42 11.99
N PRO A 285 35.32 -3.64 12.75
CA PRO A 285 34.52 -4.85 12.61
C PRO A 285 33.70 -4.81 11.32
N THR A 286 33.32 -5.96 10.79
CA THR A 286 32.23 -6.07 9.83
C THR A 286 30.94 -5.56 10.48
N THR A 287 30.24 -4.62 9.84
CA THR A 287 29.04 -3.99 10.39
C THR A 287 27.98 -5.03 10.70
N TYR A 288 27.61 -5.17 11.97
CA TYR A 288 26.59 -6.10 12.45
C TYR A 288 25.50 -5.36 13.21
N LYS A 289 24.25 -5.52 12.79
CA LYS A 289 23.07 -4.94 13.43
C LYS A 289 22.18 -6.05 13.95
N ASN A 290 22.15 -6.26 15.26
CA ASN A 290 21.52 -7.44 15.83
C ASN A 290 20.29 -7.07 16.68
N ALA A 291 19.11 -7.51 16.26
CA ALA A 291 17.86 -7.32 16.98
C ALA A 291 17.57 -8.52 17.89
N VAL A 292 17.38 -8.25 19.18
CA VAL A 292 16.89 -9.23 20.16
C VAL A 292 15.37 -9.21 20.12
N VAL A 293 14.75 -10.33 19.77
CA VAL A 293 13.31 -10.50 19.64
C VAL A 293 12.79 -11.46 20.69
N ALA A 294 11.67 -11.13 21.33
CA ALA A 294 10.97 -12.05 22.23
C ALA A 294 9.46 -11.92 22.08
N ASN A 295 8.76 -13.05 22.01
CA ASN A 295 7.30 -13.11 21.83
C ASN A 295 6.79 -12.23 20.67
N GLY A 296 7.55 -12.14 19.57
CA GLY A 296 7.24 -11.31 18.41
C GLY A 296 7.59 -9.82 18.54
N TYR A 297 8.14 -9.37 19.66
CA TYR A 297 8.55 -7.98 19.89
C TYR A 297 10.07 -7.81 19.80
N ARG A 298 10.54 -6.82 19.03
CA ARG A 298 11.95 -6.40 19.04
C ARG A 298 12.22 -5.61 20.34
N LEU A 299 13.00 -6.19 21.25
CA LEU A 299 13.28 -5.64 22.58
C LEU A 299 14.39 -4.59 22.55
N VAL A 300 15.52 -4.93 21.94
CA VAL A 300 16.72 -4.08 21.85
C VAL A 300 17.48 -4.42 20.59
N LYS A 301 18.18 -3.43 20.02
CA LYS A 301 19.14 -3.63 18.94
C LYS A 301 20.55 -3.35 19.45
N ILE A 302 21.47 -4.27 19.16
CA ILE A 302 22.89 -4.18 19.49
C ILE A 302 23.66 -4.06 18.18
N ASP A 303 24.28 -2.90 17.97
CA ASP A 303 25.05 -2.63 16.76
C ASP A 303 26.55 -2.74 17.06
N THR A 304 27.24 -3.65 16.36
CA THR A 304 28.71 -3.76 16.36
C THR A 304 29.23 -3.17 15.05
N LEU A 305 29.70 -1.92 15.09
CA LEU A 305 30.07 -1.18 13.90
C LEU A 305 31.13 -0.11 14.19
N ASP A 306 31.82 0.35 13.14
CA ASP A 306 32.64 1.56 13.15
C ASP A 306 32.19 2.49 12.02
N ASN A 307 31.70 3.67 12.38
CA ASN A 307 31.25 4.67 11.43
C ASN A 307 32.35 5.69 11.06
N SER A 308 33.57 5.52 11.54
CA SER A 308 34.68 6.38 11.17
C SER A 308 34.95 6.30 9.66
N SER A 309 35.36 7.42 9.06
CA SER A 309 35.78 7.44 7.67
C SER A 309 36.88 6.42 7.43
N ILE A 310 36.80 5.70 6.32
CA ILE A 310 37.86 4.79 5.88
C ILE A 310 39.17 5.55 5.65
N SER A 311 40.29 4.85 5.84
CA SER A 311 41.62 5.44 5.63
C SER A 311 41.89 5.76 4.16
N ASP A 312 42.75 6.73 3.89
CA ASP A 312 43.13 7.12 2.51
C ASP A 312 43.70 5.93 1.70
N LEU A 313 44.34 4.96 2.38
CA LEU A 313 44.79 3.71 1.75
C LEU A 313 43.62 2.90 1.17
N ILE A 314 42.54 2.74 1.94
CA ILE A 314 41.33 2.01 1.52
C ILE A 314 40.60 2.79 0.43
N VAL A 315 40.52 4.12 0.55
CA VAL A 315 39.93 4.98 -0.49
C VAL A 315 40.67 4.79 -1.82
N ASN A 316 42.01 4.78 -1.81
CA ASN A 316 42.80 4.54 -3.02
C ASN A 316 42.58 3.14 -3.59
N GLN A 317 42.42 2.12 -2.73
CA GLN A 317 42.07 0.77 -3.19
C GLN A 317 40.69 0.73 -3.87
N LEU A 318 39.68 1.40 -3.29
CA LEU A 318 38.35 1.53 -3.90
C LEU A 318 38.43 2.24 -5.26
N ILE A 319 39.17 3.36 -5.34
CA ILE A 319 39.38 4.11 -6.60
C ILE A 319 39.97 3.19 -7.68
N GLU A 320 41.02 2.44 -7.34
CA GLU A 320 41.63 1.51 -8.31
C GLU A 320 40.66 0.41 -8.73
N LYS A 321 39.89 -0.17 -7.80
CA LYS A 321 38.86 -1.18 -8.12
C LYS A 321 37.76 -0.64 -9.04
N ILE A 322 37.29 0.58 -8.80
CA ILE A 322 36.30 1.24 -9.66
C ILE A 322 36.89 1.47 -11.06
N ARG A 323 38.12 1.97 -11.14
CA ARG A 323 38.75 2.31 -12.42
C ARG A 323 39.02 1.10 -13.31
N ILE A 324 39.45 -0.02 -12.74
CA ILE A 324 39.82 -1.22 -13.53
C ILE A 324 38.61 -2.09 -13.90
N THR A 325 37.46 -1.90 -13.23
CA THR A 325 36.28 -2.73 -13.45
C THR A 325 35.51 -2.24 -14.67
N GLN A 326 35.36 -3.12 -15.66
CA GLN A 326 34.52 -2.86 -16.82
C GLN A 326 33.07 -3.19 -16.48
N ALA A 327 32.21 -2.18 -16.47
CA ALA A 327 30.78 -2.33 -16.17
C ALA A 327 29.96 -1.36 -17.02
N ASP A 328 28.70 -1.70 -17.26
CA ASP A 328 27.73 -0.85 -17.93
C ASP A 328 27.13 0.18 -16.96
N ALA A 329 27.02 -0.19 -15.67
CA ALA A 329 26.63 0.71 -14.59
C ALA A 329 27.52 0.59 -13.35
N VAL A 330 27.60 1.70 -12.61
CA VAL A 330 28.17 1.79 -11.28
C VAL A 330 27.09 2.27 -10.30
N ILE A 331 26.83 1.49 -9.26
CA ILE A 331 25.88 1.84 -8.20
C ILE A 331 26.64 2.14 -6.91
N PHE A 332 26.47 3.33 -6.37
CA PHE A 332 26.90 3.70 -5.03
C PHE A 332 25.74 3.56 -4.06
N SER A 333 25.84 2.58 -3.15
CA SER A 333 24.80 2.28 -2.17
C SER A 333 25.33 2.57 -0.77
N ASP A 334 24.91 3.71 -0.23
CA ASP A 334 25.51 4.34 0.94
C ASP A 334 24.62 4.18 2.19
N PHE A 335 25.13 3.44 3.18
CA PHE A 335 24.48 3.24 4.48
C PHE A 335 25.19 4.00 5.62
N ARG A 336 26.11 4.91 5.26
CA ARG A 336 26.86 5.80 6.16
C ARG A 336 27.75 5.09 7.19
N HIS A 337 28.36 3.97 6.79
CA HIS A 337 29.33 3.21 7.60
C HIS A 337 30.81 3.49 7.23
N GLY A 338 31.06 4.56 6.47
CA GLY A 338 32.36 5.20 6.36
C GLY A 338 32.93 5.26 4.95
N ILE A 339 32.44 4.44 4.01
CA ILE A 339 32.87 4.46 2.60
C ILE A 339 32.55 5.80 1.96
N PHE A 340 31.31 6.27 2.10
CA PHE A 340 30.86 7.53 1.50
C PHE A 340 30.75 8.64 2.55
N ASN A 341 31.43 9.74 2.25
CA ASN A 341 31.33 11.01 2.96
C ASN A 341 31.87 12.11 2.06
N LYS A 342 31.71 13.37 2.47
CA LYS A 342 32.15 14.55 1.71
C LYS A 342 33.60 14.49 1.19
N ARG A 343 34.52 13.79 1.89
CA ARG A 343 35.92 13.64 1.46
C ARG A 343 36.10 12.54 0.40
N THR A 344 35.32 11.47 0.49
CA THR A 344 35.53 10.26 -0.31
C THR A 344 34.68 10.22 -1.56
N ILE A 345 33.51 10.86 -1.57
CA ILE A 345 32.57 10.81 -2.71
C ILE A 345 33.20 11.35 -3.99
N GLU A 346 33.74 12.57 -3.99
CA GLU A 346 34.31 13.18 -5.21
C GLU A 346 35.47 12.34 -5.83
N PRO A 347 36.46 11.86 -5.06
CA PRO A 347 37.48 10.94 -5.59
C PRO A 347 36.91 9.63 -6.15
N LEU A 348 35.89 9.04 -5.51
CA LEU A 348 35.26 7.81 -5.97
C LEU A 348 34.44 8.02 -7.25
N VAL A 349 33.68 9.11 -7.32
CA VAL A 349 32.93 9.51 -8.52
C VAL A 349 33.87 9.75 -9.69
N SER A 350 35.00 10.42 -9.44
CA SER A 350 36.02 10.70 -10.47
C SER A 350 36.72 9.43 -10.99
N ALA A 351 36.61 8.31 -10.28
CA ALA A 351 37.15 7.03 -10.71
C ALA A 351 36.22 6.27 -11.66
N ILE A 352 34.93 6.63 -11.72
CA ILE A 352 33.93 5.97 -12.55
C ILE A 352 34.29 6.19 -14.03
N PRO A 353 34.32 5.13 -14.87
CA PRO A 353 34.57 5.29 -16.30
C PRO A 353 33.52 6.17 -16.99
N ASN A 354 33.95 7.06 -17.90
CA ASN A 354 33.11 8.08 -18.53
C ASN A 354 31.83 7.61 -19.25
N LYS A 355 31.72 6.32 -19.59
CA LYS A 355 30.56 5.75 -20.31
C LYS A 355 29.64 4.91 -19.41
N CYS A 356 29.94 4.80 -18.12
CA CYS A 356 29.13 4.02 -17.20
C CYS A 356 27.91 4.84 -16.73
N PHE A 357 26.77 4.16 -16.67
CA PHE A 357 25.57 4.68 -16.03
C PHE A 357 25.79 4.74 -14.51
N LYS A 358 25.55 5.90 -13.89
CA LYS A 358 25.84 6.21 -12.49
C LYS A 358 24.56 6.23 -11.69
N VAL A 359 24.52 5.42 -10.64
CA VAL A 359 23.36 5.33 -9.75
C VAL A 359 23.78 5.54 -8.30
N ALA A 360 22.99 6.28 -7.53
CA ALA A 360 23.25 6.46 -6.10
C ALA A 360 21.98 6.34 -5.24
N ASP A 361 22.14 5.72 -4.08
CA ASP A 361 21.18 5.80 -2.97
C ASP A 361 21.96 6.05 -1.68
N SER A 362 21.49 6.97 -0.84
CA SER A 362 22.19 7.43 0.36
C SER A 362 21.23 7.55 1.52
N GLN A 363 21.37 6.63 2.48
CA GLN A 363 20.41 6.48 3.57
C GLN A 363 20.64 7.47 4.72
N VAL A 364 19.54 7.83 5.37
CA VAL A 364 19.54 8.55 6.64
C VAL A 364 19.07 7.61 7.76
N ALA A 365 20.03 7.11 8.52
CA ALA A 365 19.81 6.18 9.63
C ALA A 365 20.27 6.80 10.97
N SER A 366 21.16 6.12 11.71
CA SER A 366 21.83 6.68 12.90
C SER A 366 22.80 7.81 12.55
N ARG A 367 23.20 7.89 11.28
CA ARG A 367 23.99 8.97 10.71
C ARG A 367 23.32 9.56 9.50
N TRP A 368 23.72 10.77 9.21
CA TRP A 368 23.12 11.64 8.23
C TRP A 368 23.79 11.44 6.89
N GLY A 369 23.04 10.83 5.97
CA GLY A 369 23.37 10.86 4.56
C GLY A 369 22.88 12.11 3.87
N ASN A 370 23.51 12.42 2.74
CA ASN A 370 23.15 13.52 1.89
C ASN A 370 23.28 13.10 0.42
N ILE A 371 22.14 12.77 -0.18
CA ILE A 371 22.08 12.36 -1.59
C ILE A 371 22.52 13.47 -2.56
N THR A 372 22.47 14.74 -2.15
CA THR A 372 22.95 15.87 -2.99
C THR A 372 24.47 15.92 -3.15
N GLU A 373 25.22 15.09 -2.40
CA GLU A 373 26.66 14.90 -2.61
C GLU A 373 26.97 14.11 -3.90
N PHE A 374 26.00 13.32 -4.41
CA PHE A 374 26.13 12.50 -5.60
C PHE A 374 25.68 13.27 -6.86
N LYS A 375 26.42 14.32 -7.20
CA LYS A 375 26.05 15.23 -8.28
C LYS A 375 26.22 14.63 -9.68
N GLY A 376 25.26 14.89 -10.57
CA GLY A 376 25.36 14.46 -11.97
C GLY A 376 25.23 12.96 -12.17
N PHE A 377 24.49 12.28 -11.28
CA PHE A 377 24.17 10.87 -11.40
C PHE A 377 22.94 10.69 -12.30
N ASP A 378 22.89 9.57 -13.01
CA ASP A 378 21.82 9.31 -13.98
C ASP A 378 20.53 8.88 -13.25
N LEU A 379 20.66 8.15 -12.15
CA LEU A 379 19.55 7.79 -11.27
C LEU A 379 19.90 8.01 -9.79
N ILE A 380 18.99 8.66 -9.06
CA ILE A 380 18.97 8.64 -7.59
C ILE A 380 17.60 8.24 -7.06
N THR A 381 17.57 7.52 -5.93
CA THR A 381 16.31 6.97 -5.39
C THR A 381 16.03 7.28 -3.91
N PRO A 382 16.22 8.50 -3.40
CA PRO A 382 16.02 8.78 -1.97
C PRO A 382 14.56 8.57 -1.55
N ASN A 383 14.34 8.29 -0.27
CA ASN A 383 13.02 8.41 0.36
C ASN A 383 12.73 9.85 0.82
N GLU A 384 11.48 10.14 1.20
CA GLU A 384 11.09 11.47 1.69
C GLU A 384 11.97 11.95 2.86
N ARG A 385 12.30 11.07 3.81
CA ARG A 385 13.11 11.43 4.97
C ARG A 385 14.51 11.85 4.56
N GLU A 386 15.13 11.10 3.64
CA GLU A 386 16.44 11.40 3.06
C GLU A 386 16.42 12.71 2.28
N ALA A 387 15.40 12.94 1.45
CA ALA A 387 15.22 14.17 0.70
C ALA A 387 15.09 15.40 1.60
N ARG A 388 14.19 15.34 2.59
CA ARG A 388 13.98 16.41 3.57
C ARG A 388 15.25 16.71 4.35
N PHE A 389 15.94 15.67 4.78
CA PHE A 389 17.17 15.81 5.51
C PHE A 389 18.27 16.47 4.64
N ALA A 390 18.45 16.00 3.40
CA ALA A 390 19.45 16.52 2.48
C ALA A 390 19.24 18.01 2.13
N LEU A 391 17.98 18.46 2.05
CA LEU A 391 17.62 19.84 1.75
C LEU A 391 17.45 20.73 2.98
N GLY A 392 17.40 20.15 4.18
CA GLY A 392 17.00 20.88 5.39
C GLY A 392 15.54 21.37 5.35
N ASP A 393 14.66 20.63 4.68
CA ASP A 393 13.26 21.00 4.42
C ASP A 393 12.29 20.26 5.36
N GLN A 394 11.47 21.00 6.10
CA GLN A 394 10.48 20.43 7.03
C GLN A 394 9.03 20.55 6.54
N ASP A 395 8.73 21.55 5.73
CA ASP A 395 7.36 22.03 5.54
C ASP A 395 6.87 21.91 4.09
N SER A 396 7.77 21.77 3.12
CA SER A 396 7.37 21.77 1.70
C SER A 396 6.52 20.56 1.35
N GLY A 397 5.58 20.77 0.43
CA GLY A 397 4.88 19.68 -0.24
C GLY A 397 5.85 18.80 -1.03
N ILE A 398 5.40 17.58 -1.35
CA ILE A 398 6.26 16.56 -1.99
C ILE A 398 6.79 17.01 -3.35
N ARG A 399 5.98 17.68 -4.18
CA ARG A 399 6.42 18.13 -5.51
C ARG A 399 7.53 19.20 -5.41
N PRO A 400 7.38 20.32 -4.67
CA PRO A 400 8.48 21.26 -4.47
C PRO A 400 9.74 20.63 -3.85
N LEU A 401 9.57 19.70 -2.90
CA LEU A 401 10.68 18.97 -2.30
C LEU A 401 11.46 18.18 -3.36
N ALA A 402 10.75 17.41 -4.20
CA ALA A 402 11.35 16.61 -5.26
C ALA A 402 12.03 17.49 -6.32
N SER A 403 11.39 18.58 -6.75
CA SER A 403 11.96 19.52 -7.72
C SER A 403 13.26 20.17 -7.22
N ASN A 404 13.27 20.66 -5.96
CA ASN A 404 14.48 21.24 -5.37
C ASN A 404 15.59 20.18 -5.23
N LEU A 405 15.23 18.94 -4.86
CA LEU A 405 16.22 17.87 -4.75
C LEU A 405 16.82 17.51 -6.11
N TYR A 406 15.99 17.43 -7.14
CA TYR A 406 16.40 17.18 -8.52
C TYR A 406 17.42 18.23 -8.97
N ASP A 407 17.13 19.51 -8.75
CA ASP A 407 18.01 20.62 -9.14
C ASP A 407 19.32 20.65 -8.36
N GLN A 408 19.30 20.37 -7.05
CA GLN A 408 20.50 20.35 -6.21
C GLN A 408 21.41 19.15 -6.52
N ALA A 409 20.82 17.99 -6.79
CA ALA A 409 21.56 16.78 -7.19
C ALA A 409 22.02 16.82 -8.65
N GLN A 410 21.38 17.62 -9.50
CA GLN A 410 21.68 17.70 -10.94
C GLN A 410 21.63 16.32 -11.60
N CYS A 411 20.68 15.48 -11.18
CA CYS A 411 20.52 14.12 -11.71
C CYS A 411 19.66 14.10 -12.97
N GLU A 412 19.76 13.03 -13.77
CA GLU A 412 18.88 12.87 -14.93
C GLU A 412 17.49 12.38 -14.52
N THR A 413 17.43 11.37 -13.65
CA THR A 413 16.19 10.80 -13.09
C THR A 413 16.24 10.77 -11.56
N LEU A 414 15.20 11.30 -10.91
CA LEU A 414 14.98 11.18 -9.47
C LEU A 414 13.71 10.36 -9.22
N ILE A 415 13.83 9.23 -8.52
CA ILE A 415 12.69 8.47 -8.01
C ILE A 415 12.58 8.70 -6.50
N LEU A 416 11.64 9.54 -6.08
CA LEU A 416 11.39 9.82 -4.67
C LEU A 416 10.45 8.76 -4.06
N LYS A 417 10.98 7.94 -3.15
CA LYS A 417 10.22 6.88 -2.45
C LYS A 417 9.33 7.48 -1.36
N LEU A 418 8.03 7.18 -1.36
CA LEU A 418 7.01 7.74 -0.45
C LEU A 418 6.34 6.70 0.46
N GLY A 419 6.92 5.49 0.54
CA GLY A 419 6.41 4.39 1.35
C GLY A 419 5.07 3.85 0.83
N GLU A 420 4.07 3.75 1.70
CA GLU A 420 2.73 3.26 1.34
C GLU A 420 2.04 4.11 0.24
N ARG A 421 2.45 5.37 0.08
CA ARG A 421 1.96 6.28 -0.97
C ARG A 421 2.58 6.01 -2.35
N GLY A 422 3.48 5.03 -2.46
CA GLY A 422 4.19 4.71 -3.70
C GLY A 422 5.42 5.58 -3.91
N LEU A 423 5.52 6.22 -5.07
CA LEU A 423 6.67 7.02 -5.47
C LEU A 423 6.27 8.21 -6.37
N LEU A 424 7.16 9.20 -6.43
CA LEU A 424 7.12 10.30 -7.38
C LEU A 424 8.44 10.35 -8.16
N THR A 425 8.36 10.29 -9.48
CA THR A 425 9.54 10.35 -10.35
C THR A 425 9.60 11.67 -11.09
N CYS A 426 10.70 12.41 -10.98
CA CYS A 426 10.96 13.61 -11.76
C CYS A 426 11.63 13.23 -13.08
N LEU A 427 11.08 13.75 -14.19
CA LEU A 427 11.47 13.38 -15.55
C LEU A 427 12.35 14.45 -16.23
N ASN A 428 12.21 15.71 -15.82
CA ASN A 428 12.96 16.83 -16.38
C ASN A 428 12.99 18.01 -15.39
N ASN A 429 13.76 19.06 -15.75
CA ASN A 429 13.91 20.29 -14.98
C ASN A 429 12.80 21.34 -15.22
N HIS A 430 11.78 21.03 -16.03
CA HIS A 430 10.65 21.93 -16.29
C HIS A 430 9.52 21.69 -15.29
N HIS A 431 9.82 21.93 -14.00
CA HIS A 431 9.00 21.54 -12.85
C HIS A 431 7.54 22.03 -12.86
N GLU A 432 7.19 23.03 -13.65
CA GLU A 432 5.81 23.55 -13.79
C GLU A 432 4.95 22.73 -14.77
N ALA A 433 5.57 22.05 -15.73
CA ALA A 433 4.87 21.26 -16.73
C ALA A 433 4.18 20.04 -16.12
N LEU A 434 3.04 19.63 -16.70
CA LEU A 434 2.27 18.48 -16.19
C LEU A 434 2.98 17.14 -16.44
N ASP A 435 3.87 17.08 -17.41
CA ASP A 435 4.69 15.92 -17.79
C ASP A 435 6.09 15.95 -17.16
N SER A 436 6.35 16.86 -16.22
CA SER A 436 7.65 16.94 -15.53
C SER A 436 7.83 15.88 -14.45
N PHE A 437 6.74 15.21 -14.04
CA PHE A 437 6.76 14.15 -13.04
C PHE A 437 5.69 13.10 -13.32
N VAL A 438 5.88 11.91 -12.74
CA VAL A 438 4.87 10.85 -12.68
C VAL A 438 4.73 10.36 -11.24
N VAL A 439 3.51 10.00 -10.85
CA VAL A 439 3.22 9.40 -9.54
C VAL A 439 2.74 7.98 -9.78
N ILE A 440 3.36 7.02 -9.10
CA ILE A 440 2.99 5.61 -9.15
C ILE A 440 2.63 5.19 -7.73
N ASP A 441 1.42 4.65 -7.55
CA ASP A 441 0.95 4.15 -6.25
C ASP A 441 1.70 2.86 -5.84
N SER A 442 1.62 2.49 -4.56
CA SER A 442 2.16 1.21 -4.10
C SER A 442 1.28 0.03 -4.54
N PHE A 443 1.92 -1.02 -5.05
CA PHE A 443 1.27 -2.27 -5.47
C PHE A 443 1.46 -3.41 -4.47
N VAL A 444 1.79 -3.09 -3.21
CA VAL A 444 1.79 -4.08 -2.13
C VAL A 444 0.35 -4.52 -1.84
N ASP A 445 0.14 -5.83 -1.75
CA ASP A 445 -1.14 -6.45 -1.38
C ASP A 445 -1.16 -6.80 0.11
N ARG A 446 -0.05 -7.32 0.64
CA ARG A 446 0.10 -7.63 2.06
C ARG A 446 1.52 -7.36 2.55
N VAL A 447 1.69 -6.29 3.31
CA VAL A 447 2.97 -5.97 3.95
C VAL A 447 3.33 -7.03 4.98
N VAL A 448 4.53 -7.62 4.83
CA VAL A 448 5.15 -8.54 5.79
C VAL A 448 6.36 -7.85 6.43
N ASP A 449 7.36 -7.46 5.64
CA ASP A 449 8.48 -6.63 6.06
C ASP A 449 8.76 -5.57 5.00
N ALA A 450 8.88 -4.29 5.39
CA ALA A 450 9.14 -3.20 4.45
C ALA A 450 10.65 -2.90 4.26
N VAL A 451 11.51 -3.50 5.08
CA VAL A 451 12.97 -3.35 4.99
C VAL A 451 13.46 -3.93 3.66
N GLY A 452 14.44 -3.26 3.02
CA GLY A 452 15.01 -3.72 1.74
C GLY A 452 14.18 -3.36 0.49
N SER A 453 12.91 -2.97 0.62
CA SER A 453 12.06 -2.62 -0.53
C SER A 453 12.63 -1.51 -1.44
N GLY A 454 13.34 -0.55 -0.85
CA GLY A 454 14.05 0.49 -1.60
C GLY A 454 15.24 -0.03 -2.41
N ASP A 455 15.91 -1.07 -1.93
CA ASP A 455 17.07 -1.70 -2.58
C ASP A 455 16.62 -2.51 -3.80
N ALA A 456 15.49 -3.22 -3.69
CA ALA A 456 14.84 -3.89 -4.81
C ALA A 456 14.36 -2.88 -5.88
N LEU A 457 13.76 -1.76 -5.46
CA LEU A 457 13.36 -0.67 -6.36
C LEU A 457 14.56 -0.14 -7.15
N LEU A 458 15.64 0.19 -6.45
CA LEU A 458 16.88 0.72 -7.03
C LEU A 458 17.45 -0.24 -8.08
N ALA A 459 17.55 -1.53 -7.74
CA ALA A 459 18.10 -2.55 -8.63
C ALA A 459 17.29 -2.64 -9.94
N TYR A 460 15.97 -2.82 -9.84
CA TYR A 460 15.12 -3.02 -11.01
C TYR A 460 14.91 -1.75 -11.85
N ALA A 461 14.84 -0.58 -11.22
CA ALA A 461 14.82 0.70 -11.94
C ALA A 461 16.12 0.94 -12.71
N THR A 462 17.28 0.61 -12.11
CA THR A 462 18.59 0.71 -12.78
C THR A 462 18.63 -0.15 -14.05
N LEU A 463 18.19 -1.41 -13.95
CA LEU A 463 18.20 -2.33 -15.09
C LEU A 463 17.27 -1.89 -16.22
N ALA A 464 16.11 -1.32 -15.91
CA ALA A 464 15.19 -0.77 -16.89
C ALA A 464 15.82 0.39 -17.67
N LEU A 465 16.43 1.35 -16.97
CA LEU A 465 17.09 2.50 -17.58
C LEU A 465 18.32 2.10 -18.40
N LEU A 466 19.12 1.16 -17.90
CA LEU A 466 20.28 0.62 -18.64
C LEU A 466 19.90 0.00 -19.98
N LYS A 467 18.72 -0.62 -20.07
CA LYS A 467 18.19 -1.17 -21.32
C LYS A 467 17.57 -0.12 -22.24
N GLY A 468 17.58 1.15 -21.84
CA GLY A 468 17.04 2.26 -22.62
C GLY A 468 15.53 2.45 -22.50
N TYR A 469 14.87 1.83 -21.50
CA TYR A 469 13.47 2.12 -21.23
C TYR A 469 13.30 3.48 -20.55
N SER A 470 12.09 4.03 -20.65
CA SER A 470 11.79 5.33 -20.05
C SER A 470 11.85 5.29 -18.51
N PRO A 471 12.09 6.43 -17.85
CA PRO A 471 12.01 6.51 -16.39
C PRO A 471 10.66 6.08 -15.81
N ILE A 472 9.58 6.15 -16.60
CA ILE A 472 8.24 5.72 -16.19
C ILE A 472 8.18 4.20 -16.11
N VAL A 473 8.71 3.49 -17.12
CA VAL A 473 8.84 2.02 -17.08
C VAL A 473 9.73 1.61 -15.92
N ALA A 474 10.86 2.29 -15.72
CA ALA A 474 11.75 2.04 -14.59
C ALA A 474 11.04 2.24 -13.23
N SER A 475 10.18 3.25 -13.13
CA SER A 475 9.38 3.51 -11.93
C SER A 475 8.34 2.41 -11.67
N ILE A 476 7.65 1.95 -12.71
CA ILE A 476 6.65 0.87 -12.60
C ILE A 476 7.35 -0.42 -12.18
N ILE A 477 8.39 -0.83 -12.90
CA ILE A 477 9.14 -2.07 -12.64
C ILE A 477 9.81 -2.04 -11.26
N GLY A 478 10.44 -0.92 -10.90
CA GLY A 478 11.00 -0.71 -9.57
C GLY A 478 9.93 -0.79 -8.46
N SER A 479 8.75 -0.21 -8.67
CA SER A 479 7.64 -0.31 -7.71
C SER A 479 7.10 -1.73 -7.57
N MET A 480 7.09 -2.53 -8.65
CA MET A 480 6.68 -3.94 -8.59
C MET A 480 7.70 -4.79 -7.82
N ALA A 481 9.00 -4.56 -8.04
CA ALA A 481 10.06 -5.23 -7.29
C ALA A 481 10.02 -4.88 -5.80
N ALA A 482 9.82 -3.60 -5.47
CA ALA A 482 9.60 -3.16 -4.08
C ALA A 482 8.39 -3.86 -3.45
N ALA A 483 7.31 -4.04 -4.21
CA ALA A 483 6.13 -4.71 -3.71
C ALA A 483 6.37 -6.20 -3.42
N CYS A 484 7.12 -6.90 -4.27
CA CYS A 484 7.53 -8.28 -4.03
C CYS A 484 8.37 -8.41 -2.75
N GLU A 485 9.34 -7.51 -2.55
CA GLU A 485 10.18 -7.50 -1.33
C GLU A 485 9.34 -7.23 -0.09
N CYS A 486 8.35 -6.32 -0.18
CA CYS A 486 7.47 -6.03 0.94
C CYS A 486 6.58 -7.19 1.39
N GLU A 487 6.37 -8.19 0.54
CA GLU A 487 5.41 -9.29 0.74
C GLU A 487 6.04 -10.56 1.31
N ILE A 488 7.36 -10.54 1.50
CA ILE A 488 8.15 -11.65 2.04
C ILE A 488 8.85 -11.21 3.34
N ASP A 489 9.29 -12.19 4.14
CA ASP A 489 10.04 -11.95 5.36
C ASP A 489 11.54 -12.19 5.11
N GLY A 490 12.37 -11.25 5.56
CA GLY A 490 13.82 -11.27 5.40
C GLY A 490 14.34 -10.73 4.06
N ASN A 491 15.67 -10.64 3.94
CA ASN A 491 16.37 -10.08 2.77
C ASN A 491 16.56 -11.12 1.66
N ILE A 492 15.45 -11.63 1.10
CA ILE A 492 15.46 -12.63 0.04
C ILE A 492 15.55 -11.92 -1.32
N PRO A 493 16.53 -12.23 -2.18
CA PRO A 493 16.66 -11.53 -3.46
C PRO A 493 15.48 -11.76 -4.41
N ILE A 494 14.79 -10.68 -4.78
CA ILE A 494 13.73 -10.70 -5.80
C ILE A 494 14.26 -11.13 -7.17
N THR A 495 13.68 -12.20 -7.72
CA THR A 495 13.98 -12.71 -9.05
C THR A 495 13.12 -12.03 -10.12
N LYS A 496 13.55 -12.11 -11.39
CA LYS A 496 12.74 -11.59 -12.50
C LYS A 496 11.38 -12.29 -12.60
N GLU A 497 11.32 -13.58 -12.23
CA GLU A 497 10.09 -14.36 -12.21
C GLU A 497 9.10 -13.84 -11.17
N ASP A 498 9.58 -13.36 -10.02
CA ASP A 498 8.73 -12.78 -8.98
C ASP A 498 8.07 -11.49 -9.46
N VAL A 499 8.86 -10.59 -10.06
CA VAL A 499 8.32 -9.34 -10.65
C VAL A 499 7.36 -9.64 -11.80
N THR A 500 7.70 -10.60 -12.66
CA THR A 500 6.82 -11.02 -13.77
C THR A 500 5.48 -11.55 -13.27
N LYS A 501 5.49 -12.42 -12.24
CA LYS A 501 4.26 -12.92 -11.61
C LYS A 501 3.44 -11.78 -11.02
N LYS A 502 4.09 -10.79 -10.39
CA LYS A 502 3.40 -9.63 -9.82
C LYS A 502 2.69 -8.81 -10.89
N ILE A 503 3.37 -8.51 -11.99
CA ILE A 503 2.80 -7.80 -13.14
C ILE A 503 1.60 -8.56 -13.69
N LEU A 504 1.76 -9.85 -13.99
CA LEU A 504 0.68 -10.70 -14.51
C LEU A 504 -0.50 -10.80 -13.54
N HIS A 505 -0.23 -10.95 -12.24
CA HIS A 505 -1.27 -11.03 -11.22
C HIS A 505 -2.14 -9.76 -11.21
N LEU A 506 -1.53 -8.58 -11.25
CA LEU A 506 -2.26 -7.31 -11.24
C LEU A 506 -3.06 -7.09 -12.51
N ILE A 507 -2.55 -7.55 -13.66
CA ILE A 507 -3.19 -7.38 -14.97
C ILE A 507 -4.30 -8.41 -15.21
N ASP A 508 -4.06 -9.69 -14.93
CA ASP A 508 -5.03 -10.77 -15.21
C ASP A 508 -6.33 -10.60 -14.41
N HIS A 509 -6.23 -10.09 -13.17
CA HIS A 509 -7.40 -9.80 -12.35
C HIS A 509 -8.16 -8.55 -12.81
N ASN A 510 -7.58 -7.77 -13.74
CA ASN A 510 -8.09 -6.46 -14.15
C ASN A 510 -8.02 -6.24 -15.68
N LYS A 511 -8.10 -7.31 -16.48
CA LYS A 511 -7.97 -7.25 -17.96
C LYS A 511 -8.83 -6.19 -18.61
N TYR A 512 -10.04 -5.94 -18.10
CA TYR A 512 -10.95 -4.91 -18.61
C TYR A 512 -10.36 -3.50 -18.60
N LEU A 513 -9.41 -3.19 -17.69
CA LEU A 513 -8.72 -1.89 -17.64
C LEU A 513 -7.62 -1.77 -18.70
N PHE A 514 -6.96 -2.88 -19.05
CA PHE A 514 -5.79 -2.89 -19.93
C PHE A 514 -6.10 -3.32 -21.37
N GLU A 515 -7.27 -3.92 -21.62
CA GLU A 515 -7.74 -4.32 -22.97
C GLU A 515 -8.66 -3.27 -23.63
N SER A 516 -9.34 -2.43 -22.85
CA SER A 516 -10.34 -1.45 -23.34
C SER A 516 -9.74 -0.27 -24.12
N SER A 517 -8.45 0.00 -23.99
CA SER A 517 -7.71 1.03 -24.74
C SER A 517 -7.52 0.67 -26.23
N SER A 518 -7.68 -0.62 -26.60
CA SER A 518 -7.63 -1.06 -28.00
C SER A 518 -8.96 -0.91 -28.75
N ALA A 519 -10.09 -0.88 -28.03
CA ALA A 519 -11.43 -0.92 -28.63
C ALA A 519 -12.03 0.47 -28.89
N ILE A 520 -11.59 1.51 -28.17
CA ILE A 520 -12.14 2.87 -28.30
C ILE A 520 -11.54 3.63 -29.50
N ASN A 521 -10.35 3.22 -29.98
CA ASN A 521 -9.69 3.82 -31.14
C ASN A 521 -10.28 3.43 -32.52
N ASN A 522 -11.37 2.66 -32.56
CA ASN A 522 -12.04 2.23 -33.81
C ASN A 522 -13.45 2.81 -34.01
N ILE A 523 -13.84 3.85 -33.27
CA ILE A 523 -15.05 4.62 -33.60
C ILE A 523 -14.65 5.71 -34.60
N PRO A 524 -15.10 5.67 -35.87
CA PRO A 524 -14.82 6.75 -36.81
C PRO A 524 -15.46 8.04 -36.28
N VAL A 525 -14.63 9.03 -35.97
CA VAL A 525 -15.08 10.38 -35.64
C VAL A 525 -15.70 10.98 -36.89
N ASN A 526 -17.02 10.93 -36.98
CA ASN A 526 -17.77 11.58 -38.05
C ASN A 526 -17.73 13.10 -37.78
N THR A 527 -16.93 13.83 -38.55
CA THR A 527 -16.63 15.27 -38.37
C THR A 527 -17.69 16.22 -38.94
N GLU A 528 -18.94 15.76 -39.08
CA GLU A 528 -20.07 16.60 -39.51
C GLU A 528 -21.17 16.59 -38.45
N SER A 529 -21.08 17.45 -37.43
CA SER A 529 -22.24 17.95 -36.63
C SER A 529 -21.84 18.82 -35.44
N VAL A 530 -20.89 19.74 -35.61
CA VAL A 530 -20.73 20.87 -34.66
C VAL A 530 -20.85 22.18 -35.43
N LYS A 531 -22.05 22.42 -35.94
CA LYS A 531 -22.62 23.76 -36.12
C LYS A 531 -24.06 23.67 -35.64
N GLU A 532 -24.40 24.62 -34.76
CA GLU A 532 -25.71 24.82 -34.12
C GLU A 532 -25.98 23.98 -32.86
N LEU A 533 -25.54 24.51 -31.71
CA LEU A 533 -26.40 24.95 -30.60
C LEU A 533 -25.60 25.71 -29.55
#